data_AF-A0A5C9EGS5-F1
#
_entry.id   AF-A0A5C9EGS5-F1
#
_cell.length_a   1.000
_cell.length_b   1.000
_cell.length_c   1.000
_cell.angle_alpha   90.00
_cell.angle_beta   90.00
_cell.angle_gamma   90.00
#
_symmetry.space_group_name_H-M   'P 1'
#
loop_
_entity.id
_entity.type
_entity.pdbx_description
1 polymer ?
#
loop_
_entity_poly.entity_id
_entity_poly.type
_entity_poly.pdbx_seq_one_letter_code
_entity_poly.pdbx_strand_id
1 'polypeptide(L)'
;MFLLCNTIPIPYNLQMPLNALDVITDFIQNPWTIISLIFWICVGILIFLLRKRKENYYLFFPLLVLFKTKRLNKFITKIGKNHPRFWKIFWTIGIFVSFGFTIYAYWYFTKNFIELIFTPSIRNIVAPLIPGVTIDLPVFAFLFLPLLFIVTTHELAHGISASAENVEVKSTGVLGAGIFWLIGFGAFVEVDERILNSTKHSKNTRMRISAAGTYINALTAGVAFLLILASPFLISLCYKQVPQVQTTLSPFQGGYNFGRLAEGDQILAVKEQTQLDFFYLEVDEDQGLSLNTILLFYSVGDNLTLKVHNPGGGITYRYITLGPRVPLEYVYISDTEILITYDYTLNRQMFLIVDTINGIPINRTSGITLWNFRTNYTLDKITLTTTNGINLTYQVDDGIPYIGILSEPSYMYKNDVGKFFTNLFPIFITEEIFWLFAISFSLAMFNMVGLPVFDGDRVIKELINWGVGENYNKKKTKQDTFEFEKEEEGPPKLELSEYRVEKINSIKITMKKAEEEGSNHTDEILLDEANYSLIDTIGDGYTSTVKLDLPEESKIQEGSKINVSYEYCADANEKVKKIILNAIRIFTLIIVLGNFILSFIRFGFNLFWLP
;
A
#
# COMPACT_ATOMS: atom_id res chain seq x y z
N MET A 1 -11.78 -0.76 -11.85
CA MET A 1 -11.93 -0.39 -13.28
C MET A 1 -13.02 0.68 -13.33
N PHE A 2 -12.65 1.87 -13.81
CA PHE A 2 -13.43 3.11 -13.94
C PHE A 2 -13.94 3.76 -12.64
N LEU A 3 -13.16 4.69 -12.09
CA LEU A 3 -13.69 5.93 -11.54
C LEU A 3 -13.43 7.02 -12.59
N LEU A 4 -14.52 7.65 -13.01
CA LEU A 4 -14.54 8.78 -13.92
C LEU A 4 -13.77 9.92 -13.27
N CYS A 5 -12.71 10.34 -13.97
CA CYS A 5 -11.95 11.54 -13.67
C CYS A 5 -12.87 12.75 -13.88
N ASN A 6 -13.55 13.19 -12.81
CA ASN A 6 -14.08 14.53 -12.77
C ASN A 6 -12.88 15.46 -12.64
N THR A 7 -12.64 16.18 -13.73
CA THR A 7 -11.70 17.28 -13.85
C THR A 7 -11.97 18.30 -12.74
N ILE A 8 -11.19 18.26 -11.66
CA ILE A 8 -10.99 19.42 -10.81
C ILE A 8 -10.27 20.45 -11.69
N PRO A 9 -10.84 21.64 -11.93
CA PRO A 9 -10.09 22.68 -12.63
C PRO A 9 -8.91 23.07 -11.74
N ILE A 10 -7.70 22.74 -12.20
CA ILE A 10 -6.46 23.25 -11.63
C ILE A 10 -6.58 24.79 -11.67
N PRO A 11 -6.57 25.49 -10.52
CA PRO A 11 -6.48 26.94 -10.57
C PRO A 11 -5.11 27.29 -11.15
N TYR A 12 -5.12 27.74 -12.41
CA TYR A 12 -4.01 28.43 -13.04
C TYR A 12 -3.80 29.74 -12.29
N ASN A 13 -2.95 29.70 -11.27
CA ASN A 13 -2.19 30.83 -10.74
C ASN A 13 -1.17 30.29 -9.72
N LEU A 14 -0.02 29.83 -10.22
CA LEU A 14 1.19 29.76 -9.40
C LEU A 14 2.23 30.70 -9.99
N GLN A 15 2.05 31.99 -9.71
CA GLN A 15 3.11 32.97 -9.80
C GLN A 15 3.80 32.98 -8.44
N MET A 16 5.00 32.40 -8.34
CA MET A 16 5.86 32.54 -7.15
C MET A 16 7.31 32.68 -7.61
N PRO A 17 8.01 33.78 -7.28
CA PRO A 17 9.39 33.68 -6.88
C PRO A 17 9.37 33.14 -5.44
N LEU A 18 9.54 31.83 -5.24
CA LEU A 18 9.65 31.27 -3.89
C LEU A 18 10.94 31.79 -3.25
N ASN A 19 10.83 32.64 -2.23
CA ASN A 19 11.94 32.90 -1.34
C ASN A 19 12.34 31.57 -0.69
N ALA A 20 13.64 31.29 -0.59
CA ALA A 20 14.13 30.05 0.02
C ALA A 20 13.61 29.86 1.45
N LEU A 21 13.28 30.95 2.15
CA LEU A 21 12.70 30.93 3.48
C LEU A 21 11.28 30.33 3.51
N ASP A 22 10.45 30.66 2.52
CA ASP A 22 9.06 30.19 2.42
C ASP A 22 9.03 28.67 2.11
N VAL A 23 9.93 28.21 1.25
CA VAL A 23 10.12 26.77 0.97
C VAL A 23 10.50 26.01 2.25
N ILE A 24 11.40 26.56 3.06
CA ILE A 24 11.86 25.93 4.30
C ILE A 24 10.75 25.93 5.35
N THR A 25 9.99 27.02 5.47
CA THR A 25 8.87 27.09 6.43
C THR A 25 7.75 26.13 6.04
N ASP A 26 7.39 26.05 4.77
CA ASP A 26 6.39 25.10 4.27
C ASP A 26 6.85 23.65 4.48
N PHE A 27 8.14 23.39 4.25
CA PHE A 27 8.73 22.08 4.52
C PHE A 27 8.66 21.70 6.00
N ILE A 28 9.00 22.60 6.93
CA ILE A 28 9.00 22.33 8.37
C ILE A 28 7.57 22.21 8.94
N GLN A 29 6.65 23.07 8.48
CA GLN A 29 5.27 23.10 8.97
C GLN A 29 4.40 21.99 8.40
N ASN A 30 4.85 21.32 7.33
CA ASN A 30 4.08 20.25 6.75
C ASN A 30 3.93 19.07 7.76
N PRO A 31 2.69 18.62 8.05
CA PRO A 31 2.39 17.64 9.08
C PRO A 31 3.26 16.39 9.07
N TRP A 32 3.67 15.88 7.89
CA TRP A 32 4.48 14.67 7.88
C TRP A 32 5.96 14.91 8.19
N THR A 33 6.50 16.11 7.95
CA THR A 33 7.83 16.47 8.48
C THR A 33 7.81 16.40 9.99
N ILE A 34 6.74 16.90 10.61
CA ILE A 34 6.55 16.86 12.06
C ILE A 34 6.45 15.41 12.55
N ILE A 35 5.64 14.57 11.90
CA ILE A 35 5.51 13.14 12.25
C ILE A 35 6.86 12.41 12.10
N SER A 36 7.61 12.67 11.01
CA SER A 36 8.94 12.09 10.78
C SER A 36 9.96 12.53 11.83
N LEU A 37 9.93 13.80 12.24
CA LEU A 37 10.78 14.30 13.33
C LEU A 37 10.43 13.64 14.65
N ILE A 38 9.14 13.53 14.98
CA ILE A 38 8.67 12.83 16.19
C ILE A 38 9.15 11.37 16.18
N PHE A 39 9.04 10.67 15.06
CA PHE A 39 9.53 9.31 14.91
C PHE A 39 11.04 9.21 15.23
N TRP A 40 11.87 10.06 14.61
CA TRP A 40 13.31 10.05 14.86
C TRP A 40 13.69 10.45 16.29
N ILE A 41 12.93 11.35 16.93
CA ILE A 41 13.09 11.66 18.36
C ILE A 41 12.79 10.43 19.21
N CYS A 42 11.68 9.73 18.95
CA CYS A 42 11.33 8.48 19.65
C CYS A 42 12.40 7.40 19.45
N VAL A 43 12.93 7.24 18.23
CA VAL A 43 14.04 6.33 17.93
C VAL A 43 15.30 6.73 18.71
N GLY A 44 15.64 8.02 18.75
CA GLY A 44 16.77 8.53 19.53
C GLY A 44 16.64 8.24 21.02
N ILE A 45 15.44 8.43 21.60
CA ILE A 45 15.14 8.06 22.99
C ILE A 45 15.32 6.56 23.19
N LEU A 46 14.79 5.72 22.29
CA LEU A 46 14.89 4.26 22.41
C LEU A 46 16.35 3.77 22.34
N ILE A 47 17.14 4.34 21.42
CA ILE A 47 18.58 4.06 21.30
C ILE A 47 19.32 4.50 22.57
N PHE A 48 18.99 5.67 23.12
CA PHE A 48 19.59 6.13 24.37
C PHE A 48 19.27 5.19 25.55
N LEU A 49 18.02 4.70 25.64
CA LEU A 49 17.62 3.71 26.65
C LEU A 49 18.35 2.36 26.45
N LEU A 50 18.61 1.97 25.20
CA LEU A 50 19.29 0.72 24.84
C LEU A 50 20.82 0.86 24.74
N ARG A 51 21.42 2.00 25.10
CA ARG A 51 22.87 2.28 24.92
C ARG A 51 23.82 1.26 25.54
N LYS A 52 23.37 0.51 26.56
CA LYS A 52 24.16 -0.53 27.23
C LYS A 52 24.07 -1.90 26.56
N ARG A 53 23.29 -2.03 25.48
CA ARG A 53 23.07 -3.30 24.76
C ARG A 53 23.09 -3.06 23.25
N LYS A 54 24.28 -2.70 22.75
CA LYS A 54 24.49 -2.32 21.35
C LYS A 54 24.16 -3.45 20.37
N GLU A 55 24.18 -4.71 20.79
CA GLU A 55 23.78 -5.83 19.93
C GLU A 55 22.27 -5.88 19.61
N ASN A 56 21.44 -5.12 20.33
CA ASN A 56 19.98 -5.13 20.18
C ASN A 56 19.44 -4.07 19.22
N TYR A 57 20.29 -3.24 18.61
CA TYR A 57 19.82 -2.30 17.60
C TYR A 57 20.85 -2.04 16.51
N TYR A 58 20.36 -1.80 15.29
CA TYR A 58 21.17 -1.33 14.18
C TYR A 58 20.57 -0.02 13.68
N LEU A 59 21.40 1.02 13.60
CA LEU A 59 20.98 2.34 13.12
C LEU A 59 21.78 2.69 11.88
N PHE A 60 21.08 2.92 10.77
CA PHE A 60 21.60 3.53 9.56
C PHE A 60 20.82 4.82 9.29
N PHE A 61 21.11 5.86 10.09
CA PHE A 61 20.42 7.14 10.01
C PHE A 61 20.72 7.87 8.69
N PRO A 62 19.75 8.57 8.06
CA PRO A 62 18.33 8.68 8.41
C PRO A 62 17.45 7.66 7.66
N LEU A 63 17.98 6.49 7.32
CA LEU A 63 17.31 5.56 6.42
C LEU A 63 16.58 4.45 7.16
N LEU A 64 17.22 3.87 8.16
CA LEU A 64 16.77 2.60 8.74
C LEU A 64 17.18 2.46 10.21
N VAL A 65 16.29 1.90 11.01
CA VAL A 65 16.56 1.42 12.37
C VAL A 65 15.96 0.02 12.55
N LEU A 66 16.73 -0.91 13.09
CA LEU A 66 16.23 -2.21 13.54
C LEU A 66 16.39 -2.33 15.04
N PHE A 67 15.35 -2.83 15.71
CA PHE A 67 15.40 -3.20 17.12
C PHE A 67 15.16 -4.70 17.28
N LYS A 68 16.13 -5.41 17.84
CA LYS A 68 16.07 -6.86 18.09
C LYS A 68 15.53 -7.16 19.49
N THR A 69 14.75 -8.23 19.60
CA THR A 69 14.19 -8.75 20.85
C THR A 69 14.01 -10.28 20.78
N LYS A 70 14.20 -10.95 21.91
CA LYS A 70 13.93 -12.40 22.05
C LYS A 70 12.58 -12.68 22.72
N ARG A 71 11.84 -11.64 23.12
CA ARG A 71 10.60 -11.78 23.92
C ARG A 71 9.49 -12.49 23.16
N LEU A 72 9.37 -12.26 21.85
CA LEU A 72 8.33 -12.88 21.02
C LEU A 72 8.68 -14.30 20.57
N ASN A 73 9.95 -14.72 20.65
CA ASN A 73 10.39 -16.05 20.21
C ASN A 73 9.60 -17.16 20.92
N LYS A 74 9.32 -17.02 22.22
CA LYS A 74 8.53 -18.00 22.99
C LYS A 74 7.10 -18.13 22.46
N PHE A 75 6.47 -17.01 22.10
CA PHE A 75 5.12 -16.99 21.53
C PHE A 75 5.08 -17.66 20.16
N ILE A 76 5.99 -17.26 19.26
CA ILE A 76 6.13 -17.84 17.91
C ILE A 76 6.40 -19.35 18.00
N THR A 77 7.34 -19.76 18.86
CA THR A 77 7.69 -21.16 19.07
C THR A 77 6.51 -21.96 19.60
N LYS A 78 5.74 -21.39 20.55
CA LYS A 78 4.53 -22.02 21.09
C LYS A 78 3.51 -22.26 19.98
N ILE A 79 3.28 -21.28 19.10
CA ILE A 79 2.34 -21.42 17.98
C ILE A 79 2.83 -22.49 17.01
N GLY A 80 4.07 -22.38 16.52
CA GLY A 80 4.60 -23.32 15.52
C GLY A 80 4.72 -24.75 16.01
N LYS A 81 5.02 -24.95 17.31
CA LYS A 81 5.06 -26.29 17.92
C LYS A 81 3.69 -26.82 18.34
N ASN A 82 2.65 -25.96 18.38
CA ASN A 82 1.29 -26.41 18.63
C ASN A 82 0.75 -27.13 17.39
N HIS A 83 0.14 -28.31 17.55
CA HIS A 83 -0.38 -29.12 16.44
C HIS A 83 0.56 -29.23 15.21
N PRO A 84 1.78 -29.78 15.35
CA PRO A 84 2.81 -29.74 14.30
C PRO A 84 2.39 -30.40 12.98
N ARG A 85 1.49 -31.39 13.03
CA ARG A 85 0.93 -32.02 11.81
C ARG A 85 0.11 -31.03 10.99
N PHE A 86 -0.70 -30.20 11.65
CA PHE A 86 -1.50 -29.18 10.98
C PHE A 86 -0.59 -28.17 10.27
N TRP A 87 0.40 -27.61 10.98
CA TRP A 87 1.32 -26.64 10.40
C TRP A 87 2.12 -27.22 9.24
N LYS A 88 2.61 -28.45 9.34
CA LYS A 88 3.34 -29.10 8.23
C LYS A 88 2.49 -29.21 6.98
N ILE A 89 1.20 -29.58 7.10
CA ILE A 89 0.28 -29.64 5.96
C ILE A 89 0.04 -28.23 5.42
N PHE A 90 -0.28 -27.28 6.29
CA PHE A 90 -0.54 -25.89 5.95
C PHE A 90 0.62 -25.26 5.16
N TRP A 91 1.85 -25.37 5.65
CA TRP A 91 3.04 -24.84 4.96
C TRP A 91 3.39 -25.61 3.69
N THR A 92 3.04 -26.90 3.60
CA THR A 92 3.21 -27.68 2.36
C THR A 92 2.27 -27.20 1.26
N ILE A 93 1.02 -26.85 1.58
CA ILE A 93 0.09 -26.20 0.64
C ILE A 93 0.71 -24.89 0.14
N GLY A 94 1.32 -24.13 1.05
CA GLY A 94 2.03 -22.89 0.72
C GLY A 94 3.10 -23.04 -0.36
N ILE A 95 3.84 -24.15 -0.40
CA ILE A 95 4.83 -24.40 -1.48
C ILE A 95 4.15 -24.37 -2.85
N PHE A 96 3.01 -25.06 -3.00
CA PHE A 96 2.30 -25.14 -4.29
C PHE A 96 1.69 -23.79 -4.69
N VAL A 97 1.10 -23.06 -3.73
CA VAL A 97 0.55 -21.72 -3.96
C VAL A 97 1.66 -20.77 -4.40
N SER A 98 2.79 -20.76 -3.69
CA SER A 98 3.94 -19.93 -4.02
C SER A 98 4.52 -20.28 -5.40
N PHE A 99 4.61 -21.56 -5.75
CA PHE A 99 5.01 -21.98 -7.11
C PHE A 99 4.04 -21.46 -8.19
N GLY A 100 2.73 -21.46 -7.91
CA GLY A 100 1.73 -20.81 -8.76
C GLY A 100 1.98 -19.31 -8.95
N PHE A 101 2.31 -18.59 -7.87
CA PHE A 101 2.69 -17.17 -7.94
C PHE A 101 3.99 -16.94 -8.71
N THR A 102 4.98 -17.83 -8.61
CA THR A 102 6.20 -17.76 -9.45
C THR A 102 5.83 -17.85 -10.93
N ILE A 103 5.04 -18.84 -11.33
CA ILE A 103 4.61 -19.00 -12.73
C ILE A 103 3.82 -17.76 -13.19
N TYR A 104 2.87 -17.31 -12.37
CA TYR A 104 2.05 -16.14 -12.67
C TYR A 104 2.89 -14.86 -12.80
N ALA A 105 3.85 -14.63 -11.90
CA ALA A 105 4.72 -13.45 -11.94
C ALA A 105 5.55 -13.42 -13.24
N TYR A 106 6.22 -14.53 -13.59
CA TYR A 106 6.98 -14.59 -14.83
C TYR A 106 6.10 -14.41 -16.07
N TRP A 107 4.92 -15.03 -16.10
CA TRP A 107 3.96 -14.83 -17.19
C TRP A 107 3.50 -13.37 -17.29
N TYR A 108 3.07 -12.77 -16.17
CA TYR A 108 2.58 -11.39 -16.09
C TYR A 108 3.64 -10.39 -16.55
N PHE A 109 4.84 -10.43 -15.96
CA PHE A 109 5.90 -9.49 -16.28
C PHE A 109 6.39 -9.66 -17.72
N THR A 110 6.49 -10.89 -18.23
CA THR A 110 6.88 -11.12 -19.63
C THR A 110 5.82 -10.61 -20.60
N LYS A 111 4.54 -10.93 -20.35
CA LYS A 111 3.42 -10.44 -21.17
C LYS A 111 3.36 -8.91 -21.16
N ASN A 112 3.42 -8.31 -19.98
CA ASN A 112 3.34 -6.86 -19.82
C ASN A 112 4.54 -6.15 -20.47
N PHE A 113 5.74 -6.73 -20.39
CA PHE A 113 6.93 -6.22 -21.07
C PHE A 113 6.74 -6.19 -22.59
N ILE A 114 6.22 -7.27 -23.18
CA ILE A 114 5.91 -7.35 -24.62
C ILE A 114 4.84 -6.32 -25.00
N GLU A 115 3.76 -6.22 -24.22
CA GLU A 115 2.69 -5.24 -24.46
C GLU A 115 3.18 -3.79 -24.39
N LEU A 116 4.06 -3.45 -23.44
CA LEU A 116 4.68 -2.12 -23.36
C LEU A 116 5.55 -1.76 -24.57
N ILE A 117 6.14 -2.77 -25.23
CA ILE A 117 6.95 -2.58 -26.44
C ILE A 117 6.05 -2.36 -27.66
N PHE A 118 5.06 -3.24 -27.87
CA PHE A 118 4.31 -3.31 -29.13
C PHE A 118 2.94 -2.63 -29.11
N THR A 119 2.24 -2.64 -27.97
CA THR A 119 0.86 -2.12 -27.83
C THR A 119 0.66 -1.44 -26.47
N PRO A 120 1.39 -0.36 -26.16
CA PRO A 120 1.37 0.25 -24.84
C PRO A 120 -0.01 0.82 -24.51
N SER A 121 -0.56 0.47 -23.34
CA SER A 121 -1.77 1.04 -22.77
C SER A 121 -1.52 1.50 -21.33
N ILE A 122 -2.27 2.50 -20.86
CA ILE A 122 -2.19 3.01 -19.47
C ILE A 122 -2.39 1.88 -18.45
N ARG A 123 -3.16 0.84 -18.80
CA ARG A 123 -3.37 -0.35 -17.96
C ARG A 123 -2.11 -1.21 -17.73
N ASN A 124 -1.09 -1.02 -18.55
CA ASN A 124 0.17 -1.76 -18.49
C ASN A 124 1.24 -1.08 -17.62
N ILE A 125 0.93 0.08 -17.03
CA ILE A 125 1.88 0.81 -16.19
C ILE A 125 2.19 -0.02 -14.93
N VAL A 126 3.48 -0.24 -14.69
CA VAL A 126 4.00 -0.81 -13.45
C VAL A 126 4.86 0.25 -12.76
N ALA A 127 4.45 0.65 -11.56
CA ALA A 127 5.09 1.68 -10.77
C ALA A 127 5.38 1.19 -9.34
N PRO A 128 6.53 1.54 -8.74
CA PRO A 128 6.75 1.38 -7.31
C PRO A 128 5.84 2.34 -6.56
N LEU A 129 5.35 1.94 -5.40
CA LEU A 129 4.54 2.80 -4.53
C LEU A 129 5.49 3.67 -3.67
N ILE A 130 5.75 4.88 -4.12
CA ILE A 130 6.60 5.88 -3.44
C ILE A 130 5.72 7.06 -3.01
N PRO A 131 5.51 7.28 -1.71
CA PRO A 131 4.71 8.38 -1.17
C PRO A 131 5.23 9.75 -1.61
N GLY A 132 4.32 10.58 -2.09
CA GLY A 132 4.64 11.92 -2.60
C GLY A 132 5.35 11.94 -3.97
N VAL A 133 5.54 10.78 -4.62
CA VAL A 133 6.11 10.69 -5.97
C VAL A 133 5.17 9.95 -6.91
N THR A 134 4.64 8.79 -6.49
CA THR A 134 3.74 7.95 -7.31
C THR A 134 2.39 7.71 -6.64
N ILE A 135 2.28 8.03 -5.35
CA ILE A 135 1.03 7.94 -4.61
C ILE A 135 0.88 9.20 -3.75
N ASP A 136 -0.30 9.77 -3.77
CA ASP A 136 -0.66 10.92 -2.97
C ASP A 136 -0.52 10.63 -1.48
N LEU A 137 0.00 11.61 -0.72
CA LEU A 137 0.22 11.45 0.73
C LEU A 137 -1.09 11.13 1.50
N PRO A 138 -2.25 11.74 1.20
CA PRO A 138 -3.52 11.32 1.78
C PRO A 138 -3.87 9.86 1.49
N VAL A 139 -3.66 9.40 0.26
CA VAL A 139 -3.91 8.00 -0.11
C VAL A 139 -2.92 7.07 0.61
N PHE A 140 -1.65 7.46 0.70
CA PHE A 140 -0.62 6.74 1.44
C PHE A 140 -0.98 6.52 2.92
N ALA A 141 -1.76 7.41 3.54
CA ALA A 141 -2.23 7.23 4.91
C ALA A 141 -3.02 5.91 5.08
N PHE A 142 -3.86 5.55 4.10
CA PHE A 142 -4.62 4.30 4.08
C PHE A 142 -3.74 3.06 3.80
N LEU A 143 -2.49 3.23 3.34
CA LEU A 143 -1.56 2.13 3.12
C LEU A 143 -0.79 1.75 4.38
N PHE A 144 -0.77 2.60 5.41
CA PHE A 144 0.05 2.38 6.60
C PHE A 144 -0.37 1.12 7.38
N LEU A 145 -1.66 0.98 7.71
CA LEU A 145 -2.15 -0.16 8.47
C LEU A 145 -2.05 -1.47 7.68
N PRO A 146 -2.42 -1.53 6.38
CA PRO A 146 -2.27 -2.74 5.60
C PRO A 146 -0.81 -3.15 5.43
N LEU A 147 0.10 -2.21 5.15
CA LEU A 147 1.53 -2.50 5.00
C LEU A 147 2.12 -3.05 6.31
N LEU A 148 1.83 -2.40 7.45
CA LEU A 148 2.27 -2.87 8.77
C LEU A 148 1.77 -4.29 9.05
N PHE A 149 0.49 -4.55 8.78
CA PHE A 149 -0.11 -5.87 8.97
C PHE A 149 0.55 -6.93 8.08
N ILE A 150 0.76 -6.64 6.80
CA ILE A 150 1.32 -7.59 5.83
C ILE A 150 2.77 -7.92 6.17
N VAL A 151 3.64 -6.92 6.39
CA VAL A 151 5.05 -7.17 6.73
C VAL A 151 5.15 -7.93 8.05
N THR A 152 4.32 -7.59 9.05
CA THR A 152 4.32 -8.29 10.32
C THR A 152 3.89 -9.75 10.18
N THR A 153 2.79 -10.01 9.48
CA THR A 153 2.27 -11.37 9.28
C THR A 153 3.18 -12.21 8.40
N HIS A 154 3.83 -11.62 7.40
CA HIS A 154 4.84 -12.24 6.54
C HIS A 154 6.02 -12.78 7.36
N GLU A 155 6.61 -11.94 8.20
CA GLU A 155 7.76 -12.30 9.04
C GLU A 155 7.38 -13.33 10.11
N LEU A 156 6.22 -13.14 10.74
CA LEU A 156 5.67 -14.13 11.67
C LEU A 156 5.45 -15.50 10.98
N ALA A 157 5.07 -15.53 9.70
CA ALA A 157 4.90 -16.77 8.95
C ALA A 157 6.22 -17.55 8.83
N HIS A 158 7.33 -16.87 8.51
CA HIS A 158 8.65 -17.50 8.50
C HIS A 158 9.01 -18.07 9.88
N GLY A 159 8.76 -17.32 10.96
CA GLY A 159 9.02 -17.77 12.32
C GLY A 159 8.19 -18.98 12.77
N ILE A 160 6.88 -18.97 12.47
CA ILE A 160 5.97 -20.07 12.81
C ILE A 160 6.32 -21.30 11.97
N SER A 161 6.61 -21.13 10.68
CA SER A 161 7.04 -22.23 9.79
C SER A 161 8.36 -22.83 10.25
N ALA A 162 9.35 -22.00 10.62
CA ALA A 162 10.64 -22.46 11.15
C ALA A 162 10.43 -23.28 12.44
N SER A 163 9.64 -22.74 13.37
CA SER A 163 9.34 -23.39 14.65
C SER A 163 8.62 -24.73 14.49
N ALA A 164 7.69 -24.85 13.52
CA ALA A 164 6.97 -26.09 13.20
C ALA A 164 7.89 -27.19 12.63
N GLU A 165 9.02 -26.80 12.07
CA GLU A 165 10.07 -27.67 11.52
C GLU A 165 11.24 -27.88 12.50
N ASN A 166 11.11 -27.42 13.75
CA ASN A 166 12.16 -27.44 14.77
C ASN A 166 13.43 -26.67 14.38
N VAL A 167 13.29 -25.64 13.55
CA VAL A 167 14.36 -24.66 13.28
C VAL A 167 14.23 -23.53 14.29
N GLU A 168 15.34 -23.17 14.93
CA GLU A 168 15.36 -22.16 15.98
C GLU A 168 15.24 -20.74 15.41
N VAL A 169 14.40 -19.91 16.05
CA VAL A 169 14.29 -18.48 15.78
C VAL A 169 15.28 -17.74 16.68
N LYS A 170 16.34 -17.17 16.10
CA LYS A 170 17.42 -16.48 16.83
C LYS A 170 16.93 -15.21 17.50
N SER A 171 16.24 -14.37 16.73
CA SER A 171 15.71 -13.11 17.22
C SER A 171 14.48 -12.69 16.42
N THR A 172 13.68 -11.82 17.01
CA THR A 172 12.55 -11.14 16.37
C THR A 172 12.73 -9.65 16.56
N GLY A 173 11.98 -8.82 15.85
CA GLY A 173 12.07 -7.40 16.15
C GLY A 173 11.18 -6.52 15.33
N VAL A 174 11.41 -5.22 15.48
CA VAL A 174 10.72 -4.18 14.73
C VAL A 174 11.76 -3.45 13.88
N LEU A 175 11.43 -3.26 12.62
CA LEU A 175 12.18 -2.44 11.67
C LEU A 175 11.40 -1.13 11.48
N GLY A 176 12.09 -0.01 11.59
CA GLY A 176 11.62 1.31 11.21
C GLY A 176 12.47 1.83 10.04
N ALA A 177 11.86 2.34 8.97
CA ALA A 177 12.57 3.03 7.88
C ALA A 177 11.98 4.44 7.66
N GLY A 178 12.81 5.45 7.36
CA GLY A 178 12.48 6.83 7.71
C GLY A 178 13.12 8.02 6.96
N ILE A 179 12.90 8.27 5.65
CA ILE A 179 13.33 9.55 5.02
C ILE A 179 12.17 10.55 4.98
N PHE A 180 12.29 11.69 5.68
CA PHE A 180 11.53 12.97 5.63
C PHE A 180 9.99 12.98 5.40
N TRP A 181 9.34 11.86 5.11
CA TRP A 181 7.92 11.66 4.72
C TRP A 181 7.50 10.17 4.82
N LEU A 182 8.47 9.25 4.72
CA LEU A 182 8.28 7.80 4.62
C LEU A 182 8.59 7.13 5.96
N ILE A 183 7.58 6.84 6.78
CA ILE A 183 7.76 6.01 7.99
C ILE A 183 7.21 4.62 7.70
N GLY A 184 8.11 3.66 7.49
CA GLY A 184 7.77 2.24 7.39
C GLY A 184 8.02 1.55 8.73
N PHE A 185 7.02 0.84 9.26
CA PHE A 185 7.22 -0.09 10.38
C PHE A 185 6.97 -1.51 9.89
N GLY A 186 7.87 -2.43 10.26
CA GLY A 186 7.76 -3.85 9.96
C GLY A 186 8.20 -4.70 11.14
N ALA A 187 7.84 -5.97 11.15
CA ALA A 187 8.51 -6.94 11.99
C ALA A 187 9.75 -7.50 11.25
N PHE A 188 10.59 -8.25 11.93
CA PHE A 188 11.52 -9.17 11.28
C PHE A 188 11.66 -10.45 12.11
N VAL A 189 11.92 -11.58 11.46
CA VAL A 189 12.26 -12.84 12.11
C VAL A 189 13.59 -13.38 11.59
N GLU A 190 14.57 -13.50 12.48
CA GLU A 190 15.90 -14.01 12.14
C GLU A 190 15.96 -15.52 12.39
N VAL A 191 16.10 -16.28 11.30
CA VAL A 191 16.36 -17.73 11.32
C VAL A 191 17.83 -17.96 11.00
N ASP A 192 18.43 -18.99 11.60
CA ASP A 192 19.81 -19.35 11.27
C ASP A 192 19.91 -19.94 9.85
N GLU A 193 20.26 -19.11 8.87
CA GLU A 193 20.40 -19.55 7.48
C GLU A 193 21.51 -20.58 7.28
N ARG A 194 22.57 -20.55 8.09
CA ARG A 194 23.69 -21.50 8.00
C ARG A 194 23.23 -22.89 8.40
N ILE A 195 22.56 -23.00 9.56
CA ILE A 195 21.99 -24.26 10.01
C ILE A 195 20.87 -24.72 9.06
N LEU A 196 20.02 -23.81 8.57
CA LEU A 196 18.93 -24.14 7.66
C LEU A 196 19.43 -24.72 6.32
N ASN A 197 20.51 -24.17 5.77
CA ASN A 197 21.12 -24.60 4.50
C ASN A 197 22.02 -25.83 4.64
N SER A 198 22.32 -26.27 5.86
CA SER A 198 23.06 -27.51 6.13
C SER A 198 22.26 -28.77 5.77
N THR A 199 22.88 -29.95 5.94
CA THR A 199 22.20 -31.23 5.72
C THR A 199 21.25 -31.63 6.85
N LYS A 200 21.26 -30.89 7.97
CA LYS A 200 20.39 -31.13 9.14
C LYS A 200 18.91 -31.06 8.79
N HIS A 201 18.54 -30.15 7.91
CA HIS A 201 17.16 -29.89 7.54
C HIS A 201 16.89 -30.35 6.11
N SER A 202 15.70 -30.93 5.89
CA SER A 202 15.30 -31.43 4.58
C SER A 202 15.04 -30.30 3.58
N LYS A 203 15.17 -30.60 2.28
CA LYS A 203 14.79 -29.66 1.19
C LYS A 203 13.34 -29.17 1.34
N ASN A 204 12.42 -30.05 1.75
CA ASN A 204 11.02 -29.69 1.98
C ASN A 204 10.86 -28.71 3.15
N THR A 205 11.65 -28.88 4.22
CA THR A 205 11.67 -27.94 5.36
C THR A 205 12.11 -26.55 4.89
N ARG A 206 13.19 -26.47 4.10
CA ARG A 206 13.66 -25.20 3.51
C ARG A 206 12.61 -24.57 2.58
N MET A 207 11.98 -25.36 1.73
CA MET A 207 10.91 -24.89 0.84
C MET A 207 9.69 -24.37 1.62
N ARG A 208 9.26 -25.04 2.69
CA ARG A 208 8.15 -24.57 3.54
C ARG A 208 8.47 -23.20 4.15
N ILE A 209 9.65 -23.07 4.75
CA ILE A 209 10.08 -21.83 5.40
C ILE A 209 10.23 -20.70 4.37
N SER A 210 10.81 -20.99 3.20
CA SER A 210 10.97 -19.99 2.13
C SER A 210 9.64 -19.56 1.52
N ALA A 211 8.68 -20.49 1.38
CA ALA A 211 7.36 -20.20 0.80
C ALA A 211 6.38 -19.56 1.80
N ALA A 212 6.67 -19.59 3.10
CA ALA A 212 5.74 -19.21 4.17
C ALA A 212 5.26 -17.76 4.05
N GLY A 213 6.18 -16.82 3.85
CA GLY A 213 5.87 -15.39 3.74
C GLY A 213 4.95 -15.09 2.56
N THR A 214 5.26 -15.64 1.38
CA THR A 214 4.40 -15.53 0.19
C THR A 214 3.04 -16.17 0.43
N TYR A 215 2.99 -17.36 1.02
CA TYR A 215 1.74 -18.09 1.23
C TYR A 215 0.78 -17.30 2.14
N ILE A 216 1.28 -16.68 3.20
CA ILE A 216 0.45 -15.82 4.05
C ILE A 216 0.00 -14.56 3.32
N ASN A 217 0.85 -13.93 2.52
CA ASN A 217 0.42 -12.79 1.69
C ASN A 217 -0.70 -13.20 0.72
N ALA A 218 -0.59 -14.37 0.08
CA ALA A 218 -1.62 -14.92 -0.78
C ALA A 218 -2.94 -15.21 -0.04
N LEU A 219 -2.87 -15.78 1.17
CA LEU A 219 -4.04 -16.03 2.00
C LEU A 219 -4.72 -14.73 2.43
N THR A 220 -3.93 -13.75 2.87
CA THR A 220 -4.43 -12.41 3.24
C THR A 220 -5.09 -11.74 2.05
N ALA A 221 -4.52 -11.84 0.85
CA ALA A 221 -5.15 -11.35 -0.37
C ALA A 221 -6.49 -12.05 -0.64
N GLY A 222 -6.55 -13.38 -0.51
CA GLY A 222 -7.80 -14.13 -0.67
C GLY A 222 -8.89 -13.71 0.32
N VAL A 223 -8.53 -13.55 1.60
CA VAL A 223 -9.45 -13.08 2.65
C VAL A 223 -9.90 -11.64 2.39
N ALA A 224 -8.97 -10.73 2.08
CA ALA A 224 -9.28 -9.34 1.76
C ALA A 224 -10.20 -9.25 0.53
N PHE A 225 -9.97 -10.05 -0.51
CA PHE A 225 -10.85 -10.13 -1.67
C PHE A 225 -12.27 -10.57 -1.29
N LEU A 226 -12.42 -11.59 -0.45
CA LEU A 226 -13.74 -12.00 0.05
C LEU A 226 -14.41 -10.90 0.88
N LEU A 227 -13.64 -10.14 1.66
CA LEU A 227 -14.14 -8.99 2.41
C LEU A 227 -14.59 -7.85 1.50
N ILE A 228 -13.90 -7.59 0.37
CA ILE A 228 -14.35 -6.63 -0.66
C ILE A 228 -15.71 -7.06 -1.21
N LEU A 229 -15.87 -8.34 -1.56
CA LEU A 229 -17.15 -8.84 -2.07
C LEU A 229 -18.28 -8.77 -1.02
N ALA A 230 -17.94 -8.96 0.26
CA ALA A 230 -18.89 -8.88 1.36
C ALA A 230 -19.14 -7.44 1.86
N SER A 231 -18.33 -6.45 1.47
CA SER A 231 -18.36 -5.11 2.05
C SER A 231 -19.70 -4.40 1.88
N PRO A 232 -20.41 -4.47 0.72
CA PRO A 232 -21.70 -3.80 0.58
C PRO A 232 -22.72 -4.34 1.59
N PHE A 233 -22.74 -5.66 1.78
CA PHE A 233 -23.61 -6.29 2.76
C PHE A 233 -23.24 -5.88 4.19
N LEU A 234 -21.96 -5.98 4.58
CA LEU A 234 -21.50 -5.63 5.92
C LEU A 234 -21.77 -4.15 6.27
N ILE A 235 -21.54 -3.25 5.32
CA ILE A 235 -21.82 -1.81 5.46
C ILE A 235 -23.33 -1.58 5.61
N SER A 236 -24.16 -2.27 4.81
CA SER A 236 -25.63 -2.09 4.82
C SER A 236 -26.28 -2.40 6.17
N LEU A 237 -25.63 -3.20 7.04
CA LEU A 237 -26.11 -3.53 8.39
C LEU A 237 -26.16 -2.31 9.31
N CYS A 238 -25.23 -1.37 9.13
CA CYS A 238 -25.08 -0.20 10.00
C CYS A 238 -25.24 1.13 9.25
N TYR A 239 -25.27 1.12 7.91
CA TYR A 239 -25.31 2.30 7.07
C TYR A 239 -26.31 2.16 5.93
N LYS A 240 -26.77 3.29 5.40
CA LYS A 240 -27.43 3.43 4.09
C LYS A 240 -26.76 4.53 3.29
N GLN A 241 -26.87 4.46 1.97
CA GLN A 241 -26.53 5.57 1.10
C GLN A 241 -27.68 6.57 0.98
N VAL A 242 -27.34 7.86 1.11
CA VAL A 242 -28.22 9.02 0.96
C VAL A 242 -27.51 10.10 0.13
N PRO A 243 -28.24 10.94 -0.62
CA PRO A 243 -27.63 12.01 -1.39
C PRO A 243 -27.18 13.15 -0.46
N GLN A 244 -25.94 13.56 -0.64
CA GLN A 244 -25.35 14.75 -0.02
C GLN A 244 -25.30 15.88 -1.04
N VAL A 245 -25.77 17.06 -0.65
CA VAL A 245 -25.72 18.26 -1.49
C VAL A 245 -24.26 18.65 -1.69
N GLN A 246 -23.75 18.52 -2.92
CA GLN A 246 -22.42 19.01 -3.30
C GLN A 246 -22.49 20.51 -3.59
N THR A 247 -23.50 20.95 -4.33
CA THR A 247 -23.75 22.38 -4.53
C THR A 247 -25.22 22.63 -4.85
N THR A 248 -25.68 23.83 -4.50
CA THR A 248 -27.00 24.31 -4.89
C THR A 248 -26.85 25.16 -6.14
N LEU A 249 -27.67 24.92 -7.15
CA LEU A 249 -27.63 25.75 -8.35
C LEU A 249 -28.05 27.17 -7.98
N SER A 250 -27.41 28.15 -8.59
CA SER A 250 -27.87 29.54 -8.48
C SER A 250 -29.17 29.74 -9.27
N PRO A 251 -29.91 30.84 -9.06
CA PRO A 251 -31.07 31.17 -9.89
C PRO A 251 -30.75 31.19 -11.40
N PHE A 252 -29.56 31.68 -11.79
CA PHE A 252 -29.11 31.71 -13.18
C PHE A 252 -28.85 30.31 -13.77
N GLN A 253 -28.66 29.30 -12.91
CA GLN A 253 -28.49 27.90 -13.29
C GLN A 253 -29.79 27.08 -13.15
N GLY A 254 -30.90 27.70 -12.73
CA GLY A 254 -32.18 27.00 -12.50
C GLY A 254 -32.36 26.45 -11.08
N GLY A 255 -31.67 27.01 -10.09
CA GLY A 255 -31.79 26.58 -8.70
C GLY A 255 -32.93 27.25 -7.94
N TYR A 256 -34.08 26.56 -7.87
CA TYR A 256 -35.25 27.00 -7.09
C TYR A 256 -35.02 27.06 -5.58
N ASN A 257 -34.04 26.31 -5.08
CA ASN A 257 -33.75 26.15 -3.66
C ASN A 257 -32.40 26.75 -3.24
N PHE A 258 -31.87 27.68 -4.04
CA PHE A 258 -30.67 28.43 -3.68
C PHE A 258 -30.86 29.15 -2.34
N GLY A 259 -29.90 28.97 -1.43
CA GLY A 259 -29.97 29.51 -0.06
C GLY A 259 -30.97 28.82 0.88
N ARG A 260 -31.74 27.84 0.39
CA ARG A 260 -32.62 26.99 1.21
C ARG A 260 -31.97 25.67 1.58
N LEU A 261 -31.02 25.19 0.78
CA LEU A 261 -30.16 24.04 1.06
C LEU A 261 -28.71 24.51 1.18
N ALA A 262 -27.92 23.80 1.96
CA ALA A 262 -26.49 24.08 2.12
C ALA A 262 -25.64 22.92 1.59
N GLU A 263 -24.43 23.25 1.13
CA GLU A 263 -23.40 22.25 0.83
C GLU A 263 -23.14 21.37 2.06
N GLY A 264 -23.04 20.06 1.84
CA GLY A 264 -22.85 19.06 2.87
C GLY A 264 -24.14 18.56 3.54
N ASP A 265 -25.31 19.16 3.30
CA ASP A 265 -26.59 18.65 3.80
C ASP A 265 -26.86 17.24 3.21
N GLN A 266 -27.01 16.23 4.07
CA GLN A 266 -27.36 14.86 3.69
C GLN A 266 -28.88 14.68 3.78
N ILE A 267 -29.55 14.35 2.68
CA ILE A 267 -31.01 14.29 2.61
C ILE A 267 -31.49 12.90 3.05
N LEU A 268 -32.14 12.83 4.22
CA LEU A 268 -32.53 11.56 4.85
C LEU A 268 -33.95 11.13 4.50
N ALA A 269 -34.87 12.08 4.37
CA ALA A 269 -36.27 11.81 4.10
C ALA A 269 -36.99 13.04 3.51
N VAL A 270 -38.09 12.79 2.81
CA VAL A 270 -38.90 13.80 2.13
C VAL A 270 -40.37 13.63 2.51
N LYS A 271 -41.08 14.74 2.75
CA LYS A 271 -42.54 14.78 2.87
C LYS A 271 -43.11 16.07 2.30
N GLU A 272 -44.43 16.13 2.10
CA GLU A 272 -45.09 17.42 1.86
C GLU A 272 -45.07 18.29 3.13
N GLN A 273 -44.96 19.60 2.95
CA GLN A 273 -44.80 20.52 4.08
C GLN A 273 -45.98 20.53 5.06
N THR A 274 -47.19 20.27 4.59
CA THR A 274 -48.43 20.25 5.40
C THR A 274 -48.68 18.91 6.09
N GLN A 275 -47.94 17.86 5.72
CA GLN A 275 -48.15 16.52 6.27
C GLN A 275 -47.50 16.35 7.66
N LEU A 276 -48.06 15.44 8.45
CA LEU A 276 -47.47 15.02 9.73
C LEU A 276 -46.17 14.24 9.51
N ASP A 277 -45.31 14.17 10.52
CA ASP A 277 -43.97 13.55 10.42
C ASP A 277 -43.99 12.04 10.12
N PHE A 278 -45.08 11.34 10.38
CA PHE A 278 -45.20 9.92 10.00
C PHE A 278 -45.16 9.70 8.47
N PHE A 279 -45.43 10.72 7.66
CA PHE A 279 -45.43 10.63 6.19
C PHE A 279 -44.05 10.83 5.54
N TYR A 280 -42.97 10.93 6.33
CA TYR A 280 -41.62 10.97 5.77
C TYR A 280 -41.32 9.70 4.96
N LEU A 281 -41.07 9.88 3.67
CA LEU A 281 -40.48 8.86 2.81
C LEU A 281 -38.97 8.89 3.01
N GLU A 282 -38.42 7.85 3.61
CA GLU A 282 -36.97 7.74 3.80
C GLU A 282 -36.25 7.55 2.47
N VAL A 283 -35.14 8.26 2.31
CA VAL A 283 -34.20 8.03 1.23
C VAL A 283 -33.28 6.87 1.63
N ASP A 284 -33.17 5.90 0.73
CA ASP A 284 -32.24 4.77 0.82
C ASP A 284 -31.88 4.33 -0.59
N GLU A 285 -30.74 4.82 -1.09
CA GLU A 285 -30.29 4.54 -2.46
C GLU A 285 -30.00 3.05 -2.67
N ASP A 286 -29.59 2.33 -1.61
CA ASP A 286 -29.29 0.90 -1.67
C ASP A 286 -30.54 0.04 -1.91
N GLN A 287 -31.73 0.55 -1.55
CA GLN A 287 -33.02 -0.10 -1.79
C GLN A 287 -33.76 0.41 -3.04
N GLY A 288 -33.11 1.26 -3.84
CA GLY A 288 -33.73 1.89 -5.01
C GLY A 288 -34.67 3.05 -4.68
N LEU A 289 -34.72 3.50 -3.41
CA LEU A 289 -35.45 4.68 -2.96
C LEU A 289 -34.55 5.92 -3.03
N SER A 290 -34.08 6.23 -4.24
CA SER A 290 -33.29 7.44 -4.48
C SER A 290 -34.14 8.72 -4.34
N LEU A 291 -33.49 9.85 -4.10
CA LEU A 291 -34.18 11.14 -4.07
C LEU A 291 -34.91 11.41 -5.40
N ASN A 292 -34.29 11.12 -6.55
CA ASN A 292 -34.93 11.30 -7.85
C ASN A 292 -36.21 10.47 -7.98
N THR A 293 -36.19 9.21 -7.56
CA THR A 293 -37.38 8.34 -7.59
C THR A 293 -38.47 8.80 -6.63
N ILE A 294 -38.10 9.30 -5.44
CA ILE A 294 -39.06 9.85 -4.48
C ILE A 294 -39.69 11.14 -5.00
N LEU A 295 -38.90 11.99 -5.65
CA LEU A 295 -39.39 13.25 -6.20
C LEU A 295 -40.44 13.03 -7.29
N LEU A 296 -40.41 11.92 -8.04
CA LEU A 296 -41.42 11.59 -9.06
C LEU A 296 -42.84 11.39 -8.50
N PHE A 297 -43.02 11.25 -7.18
CA PHE A 297 -44.34 11.20 -6.55
C PHE A 297 -44.99 12.59 -6.36
N TYR A 298 -44.24 13.66 -6.62
CA TYR A 298 -44.67 15.04 -6.41
C TYR A 298 -44.76 15.81 -7.72
N SER A 299 -45.41 16.97 -7.67
CA SER A 299 -45.63 17.85 -8.81
C SER A 299 -44.74 19.09 -8.76
N VAL A 300 -44.56 19.72 -9.92
CA VAL A 300 -43.93 21.04 -10.02
C VAL A 300 -44.77 22.07 -9.22
N GLY A 301 -44.12 22.88 -8.40
CA GLY A 301 -44.75 23.85 -7.50
C GLY A 301 -45.01 23.34 -6.08
N ASP A 302 -44.87 22.03 -5.83
CA ASP A 302 -45.09 21.47 -4.50
C ASP A 302 -44.05 21.98 -3.50
N ASN A 303 -44.51 22.26 -2.28
CA ASN A 303 -43.66 22.64 -1.16
C ASN A 303 -43.40 21.43 -0.27
N LEU A 304 -42.13 21.06 -0.15
CA LEU A 304 -41.70 19.88 0.58
C LEU A 304 -40.86 20.27 1.80
N THR A 305 -40.86 19.37 2.79
CA THR A 305 -39.92 19.42 3.91
C THR A 305 -38.94 18.27 3.77
N LEU A 306 -37.65 18.62 3.74
CA LEU A 306 -36.56 17.66 3.79
C LEU A 306 -36.07 17.52 5.21
N LYS A 307 -35.97 16.28 5.68
CA LYS A 307 -35.19 15.94 6.87
C LYS A 307 -33.74 15.78 6.43
N VAL A 308 -32.86 16.66 6.90
CA VAL A 308 -31.45 16.64 6.52
C VAL A 308 -30.55 16.44 7.74
N HIS A 309 -29.42 15.77 7.54
CA HIS A 309 -28.34 15.72 8.51
C HIS A 309 -27.22 16.65 8.09
N ASN A 310 -26.86 17.58 8.96
CA ASN A 310 -25.72 18.45 8.78
C ASN A 310 -24.53 17.91 9.60
N PRO A 311 -23.36 17.63 8.99
CA PRO A 311 -22.20 17.05 9.67
C PRO A 311 -21.72 17.80 10.92
N GLY A 312 -22.00 19.11 11.04
CA GLY A 312 -21.65 19.93 12.20
C GLY A 312 -22.82 20.32 13.11
N GLY A 313 -24.07 20.07 12.71
CA GLY A 313 -25.27 20.60 13.37
C GLY A 313 -26.35 19.56 13.71
N GLY A 314 -26.16 18.29 13.33
CA GLY A 314 -27.14 17.22 13.56
C GLY A 314 -28.33 17.27 12.60
N ILE A 315 -29.47 16.71 13.02
CA ILE A 315 -30.67 16.66 12.18
C ILE A 315 -31.35 18.03 12.18
N THR A 316 -31.59 18.57 10.99
CA THR A 316 -32.34 19.80 10.77
C THR A 316 -33.37 19.61 9.66
N TYR A 317 -34.27 20.57 9.50
CA TYR A 317 -35.33 20.52 8.50
C TYR A 317 -35.16 21.67 7.51
N ARG A 318 -35.33 21.37 6.22
CA ARG A 318 -35.21 22.34 5.12
C ARG A 318 -36.52 22.39 4.36
N TYR A 319 -37.00 23.59 4.10
CA TYR A 319 -38.21 23.82 3.31
C TYR A 319 -37.80 24.13 1.88
N ILE A 320 -38.32 23.36 0.94
CA ILE A 320 -37.98 23.49 -0.48
C ILE A 320 -39.25 23.61 -1.32
N THR A 321 -39.09 24.13 -2.52
CA THR A 321 -40.13 24.14 -3.55
C THR A 321 -39.59 23.41 -4.76
N LEU A 322 -40.39 22.52 -5.33
CA LEU A 322 -40.06 21.86 -6.59
C LEU A 322 -40.36 22.81 -7.74
N GLY A 323 -39.43 22.98 -8.66
CA GLY A 323 -39.63 23.79 -9.85
C GLY A 323 -39.62 22.98 -11.14
N PRO A 324 -39.97 23.60 -12.27
CA PRO A 324 -39.94 22.93 -13.56
C PRO A 324 -38.51 22.62 -13.99
N ARG A 325 -38.32 21.46 -14.61
CA ARG A 325 -37.00 21.00 -15.08
C ARG A 325 -36.57 21.75 -16.33
N VAL A 326 -36.00 22.95 -16.14
CA VAL A 326 -35.38 23.75 -17.21
C VAL A 326 -33.94 24.07 -16.84
N PRO A 327 -33.04 23.07 -16.82
CA PRO A 327 -31.70 23.24 -16.30
C PRO A 327 -30.80 23.77 -17.43
N LEU A 328 -30.94 25.07 -17.74
CA LEU A 328 -29.99 25.79 -18.60
C LEU A 328 -29.25 26.83 -17.76
N GLU A 329 -27.96 26.95 -18.01
CA GLU A 329 -27.15 28.04 -17.51
C GLU A 329 -27.13 29.18 -18.52
N TYR A 330 -27.26 30.41 -18.02
CA TYR A 330 -27.25 31.59 -18.86
C TYR A 330 -26.59 32.78 -18.17
N VAL A 331 -26.10 33.72 -18.99
CA VAL A 331 -25.52 34.99 -18.56
C VAL A 331 -26.18 36.13 -19.34
N TYR A 332 -26.43 37.27 -18.69
CA TYR A 332 -26.89 38.47 -19.39
C TYR A 332 -25.76 39.11 -20.19
N ILE A 333 -25.99 39.35 -21.48
CA ILE A 333 -25.07 40.11 -22.33
C ILE A 333 -25.46 41.60 -22.31
N SER A 334 -26.77 41.87 -22.31
CA SER A 334 -27.35 43.21 -22.30
C SER A 334 -28.67 43.20 -21.50
N ASP A 335 -29.40 44.33 -21.47
CA ASP A 335 -30.73 44.39 -20.84
C ASP A 335 -31.78 43.56 -21.60
N THR A 336 -31.51 43.23 -22.86
CA THR A 336 -32.44 42.58 -23.79
C THR A 336 -31.97 41.23 -24.33
N GLU A 337 -30.78 40.77 -23.97
CA GLU A 337 -30.19 39.54 -24.50
C GLU A 337 -29.52 38.70 -23.42
N ILE A 338 -29.67 37.38 -23.54
CA ILE A 338 -28.98 36.39 -22.72
C ILE A 338 -28.16 35.44 -23.60
N LEU A 339 -27.01 35.01 -23.09
CA LEU A 339 -26.22 33.92 -23.64
C LEU A 339 -26.54 32.65 -22.85
N ILE A 340 -27.09 31.63 -23.50
CA ILE A 340 -27.14 30.28 -22.93
C ILE A 340 -25.74 29.67 -23.06
N THR A 341 -25.14 29.31 -21.92
CA THR A 341 -23.77 28.79 -21.84
C THR A 341 -23.71 27.27 -21.69
N TYR A 342 -24.75 26.67 -21.11
CA TYR A 342 -24.80 25.23 -20.85
C TYR A 342 -26.23 24.68 -20.83
N ASP A 343 -26.39 23.48 -21.38
CA ASP A 343 -27.63 22.69 -21.27
C ASP A 343 -27.33 21.40 -20.51
N TYR A 344 -27.86 21.30 -19.28
CA TYR A 344 -27.68 20.14 -18.41
C TYR A 344 -28.54 18.94 -18.85
N THR A 345 -29.55 19.14 -19.70
CA THR A 345 -30.34 18.03 -20.28
C THR A 345 -29.52 17.29 -21.33
N LEU A 346 -28.81 18.05 -22.17
CA LEU A 346 -27.96 17.52 -23.23
C LEU A 346 -26.50 17.31 -22.78
N ASN A 347 -26.17 17.70 -21.55
CA ASN A 347 -24.83 17.63 -20.96
C ASN A 347 -23.76 18.25 -21.88
N ARG A 348 -24.03 19.45 -22.42
CA ARG A 348 -23.14 20.13 -23.37
C ARG A 348 -23.12 21.64 -23.20
N GLN A 349 -21.98 22.24 -23.53
CA GLN A 349 -21.87 23.69 -23.68
C GLN A 349 -22.67 24.17 -24.89
N MET A 350 -23.29 25.33 -24.73
CA MET A 350 -24.01 26.02 -25.78
C MET A 350 -23.52 27.47 -25.85
N PHE A 351 -23.62 28.09 -27.02
CA PHE A 351 -23.27 29.50 -27.22
C PHE A 351 -24.37 30.17 -28.03
N LEU A 352 -25.56 30.28 -27.41
CA LEU A 352 -26.76 30.78 -28.07
C LEU A 352 -27.19 32.10 -27.46
N ILE A 353 -27.25 33.13 -28.30
CA ILE A 353 -27.78 34.45 -27.92
C ILE A 353 -29.28 34.45 -28.15
N VAL A 354 -30.04 34.68 -27.10
CA VAL A 354 -31.51 34.67 -27.05
C VAL A 354 -32.00 36.07 -26.67
N ASP A 355 -32.95 36.59 -27.44
CA ASP A 355 -33.54 37.93 -27.26
C ASP A 355 -35.04 37.89 -26.93
N THR A 356 -35.71 36.75 -27.16
CA THR A 356 -37.13 36.57 -26.87
C THR A 356 -37.40 35.21 -26.20
N ILE A 357 -38.34 35.21 -25.26
CA ILE A 357 -38.77 34.04 -24.49
C ILE A 357 -40.29 33.94 -24.59
N ASN A 358 -40.79 32.79 -25.06
CA ASN A 358 -42.21 32.57 -25.32
C ASN A 358 -42.86 33.67 -26.17
N GLY A 359 -42.11 34.23 -27.13
CA GLY A 359 -42.55 35.32 -28.00
C GLY A 359 -42.54 36.71 -27.36
N ILE A 360 -42.09 36.85 -26.10
CA ILE A 360 -41.97 38.13 -25.40
C ILE A 360 -40.48 38.55 -25.38
N PRO A 361 -40.13 39.76 -25.84
CA PRO A 361 -38.76 40.26 -25.76
C PRO A 361 -38.24 40.35 -24.33
N ILE A 362 -37.00 39.93 -24.13
CA ILE A 362 -36.32 40.05 -22.84
C ILE A 362 -36.14 41.54 -22.53
N ASN A 363 -36.43 41.91 -21.28
CA ASN A 363 -36.20 43.26 -20.77
C ASN A 363 -36.00 43.16 -19.26
N ARG A 364 -34.73 43.15 -18.84
CA ARG A 364 -34.38 42.94 -17.43
C ARG A 364 -34.82 44.11 -16.56
N THR A 365 -34.71 45.36 -17.03
CA THR A 365 -35.21 46.54 -16.29
C THR A 365 -36.71 46.48 -16.01
N SER A 366 -37.49 45.93 -16.94
CA SER A 366 -38.95 45.75 -16.81
C SER A 366 -39.33 44.41 -16.17
N GLY A 367 -38.36 43.62 -15.72
CA GLY A 367 -38.57 42.32 -15.08
C GLY A 367 -38.94 41.18 -16.05
N ILE A 368 -38.83 41.34 -17.36
CA ILE A 368 -39.07 40.25 -18.31
C ILE A 368 -37.76 39.45 -18.44
N THR A 369 -37.61 38.43 -17.61
CA THR A 369 -36.38 37.62 -17.48
C THR A 369 -36.66 36.14 -17.66
N LEU A 370 -35.65 35.36 -18.08
CA LEU A 370 -35.77 33.90 -18.15
C LEU A 370 -36.16 33.27 -16.80
N TRP A 371 -35.64 33.83 -15.70
CA TRP A 371 -36.00 33.41 -14.35
C TRP A 371 -37.49 33.55 -14.09
N ASN A 372 -38.10 34.69 -14.43
CA ASN A 372 -39.52 34.93 -14.19
C ASN A 372 -40.42 33.93 -14.93
N PHE A 373 -40.04 33.52 -16.15
CA PHE A 373 -40.74 32.44 -16.85
C PHE A 373 -40.55 31.09 -16.15
N ARG A 374 -39.33 30.75 -15.71
CA ARG A 374 -39.07 29.50 -14.97
C ARG A 374 -39.81 29.40 -13.64
N THR A 375 -40.08 30.52 -12.98
CA THR A 375 -40.86 30.55 -11.73
C THR A 375 -42.37 30.49 -11.95
N ASN A 376 -42.84 30.41 -13.19
CA ASN A 376 -44.23 30.10 -13.48
C ASN A 376 -44.44 28.58 -13.45
N TYR A 377 -44.99 28.05 -12.35
CA TYR A 377 -45.17 26.62 -12.13
C TYR A 377 -46.26 25.97 -13.00
N THR A 378 -47.05 26.75 -13.74
CA THR A 378 -48.08 26.27 -14.68
C THR A 378 -47.60 26.31 -16.14
N LEU A 379 -46.30 26.34 -16.35
CA LEU A 379 -45.72 26.53 -17.67
C LEU A 379 -45.47 25.18 -18.34
N ASP A 380 -46.10 24.96 -19.49
CA ASP A 380 -46.05 23.67 -20.20
C ASP A 380 -44.81 23.54 -21.12
N LYS A 381 -44.33 24.67 -21.65
CA LYS A 381 -43.16 24.76 -22.51
C LYS A 381 -42.46 26.12 -22.45
N ILE A 382 -41.16 26.13 -22.69
CA ILE A 382 -40.35 27.34 -22.90
C ILE A 382 -39.80 27.33 -24.31
N THR A 383 -40.15 28.33 -25.10
CA THR A 383 -39.57 28.60 -26.41
C THR A 383 -38.58 29.75 -26.30
N LEU A 384 -37.32 29.48 -26.56
CA LEU A 384 -36.26 30.48 -26.67
C LEU A 384 -36.04 30.79 -28.15
N THR A 385 -36.14 32.05 -28.55
CA THR A 385 -35.79 32.45 -29.92
C THR A 385 -34.44 33.14 -29.89
N THR A 386 -33.55 32.75 -30.80
CA THR A 386 -32.27 33.42 -30.98
C THR A 386 -32.43 34.72 -31.76
N THR A 387 -31.44 35.61 -31.67
CA THR A 387 -31.35 36.83 -32.49
C THR A 387 -31.37 36.57 -34.00
N ASN A 388 -31.03 35.34 -34.41
CA ASN A 388 -31.09 34.89 -35.81
C ASN A 388 -32.44 34.24 -36.19
N GLY A 389 -33.44 34.28 -35.30
CA GLY A 389 -34.79 33.75 -35.53
C GLY A 389 -34.93 32.23 -35.35
N ILE A 390 -33.97 31.56 -34.72
CA ILE A 390 -34.05 30.11 -34.46
C ILE A 390 -34.83 29.86 -33.17
N ASN A 391 -35.91 29.09 -33.26
CA ASN A 391 -36.71 28.69 -32.10
C ASN A 391 -36.22 27.38 -31.50
N LEU A 392 -35.94 27.39 -30.19
CA LEU A 392 -35.62 26.21 -29.38
C LEU A 392 -36.73 26.02 -28.35
N THR A 393 -37.48 24.93 -28.47
CA THR A 393 -38.58 24.63 -27.55
C THR A 393 -38.14 23.55 -26.56
N TYR A 394 -38.21 23.88 -25.27
CA TYR A 394 -38.06 22.96 -24.15
C TYR A 394 -39.45 22.62 -23.63
N GLN A 395 -39.80 21.34 -23.63
CA GLN A 395 -41.02 20.88 -22.97
C GLN A 395 -40.77 20.90 -21.46
N VAL A 396 -41.67 21.54 -20.72
CA VAL A 396 -41.68 21.52 -19.26
C VAL A 396 -42.61 20.40 -18.76
N ASP A 397 -43.54 19.98 -19.62
CA ASP A 397 -44.60 18.97 -19.44
C ASP A 397 -44.19 17.51 -19.20
N ASP A 398 -42.91 17.18 -19.04
CA ASP A 398 -42.57 15.81 -18.57
C ASP A 398 -43.00 15.56 -17.12
N GLY A 399 -43.51 16.58 -16.42
CA GLY A 399 -44.04 16.47 -15.06
C GLY A 399 -42.98 16.12 -14.02
N ILE A 400 -41.70 16.00 -14.41
CA ILE A 400 -40.60 15.61 -13.53
C ILE A 400 -40.22 16.83 -12.69
N PRO A 401 -40.49 16.82 -11.37
CA PRO A 401 -40.11 17.93 -10.52
C PRO A 401 -38.59 18.03 -10.38
N TYR A 402 -38.11 19.25 -10.30
CA TYR A 402 -36.69 19.56 -10.20
C TYR A 402 -36.36 20.29 -8.91
N ILE A 403 -35.42 19.74 -8.14
CA ILE A 403 -34.98 20.28 -6.85
C ILE A 403 -33.87 21.35 -6.98
N GLY A 404 -33.10 21.36 -8.08
CA GLY A 404 -32.07 22.38 -8.32
C GLY A 404 -30.78 22.22 -7.51
N ILE A 405 -30.31 20.99 -7.30
CA ILE A 405 -29.05 20.68 -6.62
C ILE A 405 -28.20 19.72 -7.47
N LEU A 406 -26.88 19.75 -7.24
CA LEU A 406 -25.97 18.67 -7.57
C LEU A 406 -25.67 17.89 -6.28
N SER A 407 -25.75 16.58 -6.33
CA SER A 407 -25.55 15.71 -5.18
C SER A 407 -24.65 14.53 -5.49
N GLU A 408 -23.98 14.03 -4.46
CA GLU A 408 -23.18 12.81 -4.50
C GLU A 408 -23.65 11.81 -3.45
N PRO A 409 -23.49 10.49 -3.69
CA PRO A 409 -23.82 9.47 -2.70
C PRO A 409 -22.95 9.63 -1.45
N SER A 410 -23.58 9.55 -0.29
CA SER A 410 -22.92 9.68 1.01
C SER A 410 -23.50 8.66 2.00
N TYR A 411 -22.67 8.18 2.93
CA TYR A 411 -23.12 7.21 3.91
C TYR A 411 -23.76 7.89 5.13
N MET A 412 -24.87 7.31 5.59
CA MET A 412 -25.53 7.69 6.83
C MET A 412 -25.73 6.47 7.72
N TYR A 413 -25.39 6.59 9.01
CA TYR A 413 -25.60 5.52 9.97
C TYR A 413 -27.10 5.23 10.22
N LYS A 414 -27.44 3.95 10.38
CA LYS A 414 -28.78 3.43 10.71
C LYS A 414 -29.00 3.23 12.21
N ASN A 415 -27.92 3.05 12.97
CA ASN A 415 -27.94 2.66 14.39
C ASN A 415 -26.81 3.32 15.18
N ASP A 416 -26.82 3.13 16.51
CA ASP A 416 -25.82 3.73 17.41
C ASP A 416 -24.40 3.22 17.16
N VAL A 417 -24.24 2.00 16.63
CA VAL A 417 -22.93 1.44 16.26
C VAL A 417 -22.37 2.21 15.06
N GLY A 418 -23.15 2.40 14.00
CA GLY A 418 -22.75 3.21 12.86
C GLY A 418 -22.47 4.67 13.26
N LYS A 419 -23.26 5.21 14.20
CA LYS A 419 -23.06 6.56 14.73
C LYS A 419 -21.73 6.70 15.46
N PHE A 420 -21.35 5.71 16.27
CA PHE A 420 -20.06 5.67 16.96
C PHE A 420 -18.88 5.75 15.99
N PHE A 421 -18.97 5.02 14.87
CA PHE A 421 -17.92 5.00 13.84
C PHE A 421 -18.02 6.15 12.83
N THR A 422 -19.06 6.99 12.90
CA THR A 422 -19.32 8.12 12.00
C THR A 422 -19.61 7.73 10.55
N ASN A 423 -19.97 8.72 9.72
CA ASN A 423 -20.30 8.56 8.29
C ASN A 423 -19.08 8.23 7.42
N LEU A 424 -17.86 8.47 7.90
CA LEU A 424 -16.62 8.24 7.13
C LEU A 424 -16.14 6.79 7.18
N PHE A 425 -16.61 6.01 8.16
CA PHE A 425 -16.12 4.64 8.38
C PHE A 425 -16.32 3.69 7.19
N PRO A 426 -17.47 3.69 6.48
CA PRO A 426 -17.63 2.84 5.29
C PRO A 426 -16.58 3.12 4.21
N ILE A 427 -16.23 4.39 4.00
CA ILE A 427 -15.18 4.78 3.04
C ILE A 427 -13.83 4.29 3.56
N PHE A 428 -13.49 4.61 4.80
CA PHE A 428 -12.23 4.19 5.43
C PHE A 428 -12.02 2.68 5.37
N ILE A 429 -13.00 1.88 5.80
CA ILE A 429 -12.84 0.42 5.85
C ILE A 429 -12.77 -0.20 4.45
N THR A 430 -13.47 0.37 3.47
CA THR A 430 -13.43 -0.09 2.08
C THR A 430 -12.05 0.16 1.46
N GLU A 431 -11.49 1.35 1.68
CA GLU A 431 -10.13 1.68 1.24
C GLU A 431 -9.09 0.78 1.93
N GLU A 432 -9.17 0.60 3.24
CA GLU A 432 -8.26 -0.27 4.01
C GLU A 432 -8.29 -1.73 3.52
N ILE A 433 -9.47 -2.29 3.29
CA ILE A 433 -9.62 -3.66 2.78
C ILE A 433 -9.10 -3.74 1.34
N PHE A 434 -9.38 -2.74 0.50
CA PHE A 434 -8.87 -2.67 -0.87
C PHE A 434 -7.34 -2.64 -0.90
N TRP A 435 -6.70 -1.78 -0.11
CA TRP A 435 -5.25 -1.70 -0.03
C TRP A 435 -4.63 -2.95 0.59
N LEU A 436 -5.29 -3.55 1.58
CA LEU A 436 -4.90 -4.87 2.12
C LEU A 436 -4.87 -5.93 1.01
N PHE A 437 -5.90 -5.99 0.17
CA PHE A 437 -5.92 -6.89 -0.99
C PHE A 437 -4.80 -6.56 -1.98
N ALA A 438 -4.72 -5.30 -2.44
CA ALA A 438 -3.82 -4.87 -3.50
C ALA A 438 -2.35 -5.10 -3.13
N ILE A 439 -1.95 -4.72 -1.90
CA ILE A 439 -0.58 -4.89 -1.41
C ILE A 439 -0.29 -6.36 -1.14
N SER A 440 -1.20 -7.10 -0.50
CA SER A 440 -0.97 -8.53 -0.20
C SER A 440 -0.79 -9.34 -1.48
N PHE A 441 -1.64 -9.11 -2.48
CA PHE A 441 -1.55 -9.79 -3.77
C PHE A 441 -0.26 -9.41 -4.50
N SER A 442 0.07 -8.11 -4.52
CA SER A 442 1.29 -7.61 -5.17
C SER A 442 2.54 -8.19 -4.50
N LEU A 443 2.63 -8.16 -3.17
CA LEU A 443 3.77 -8.73 -2.44
C LEU A 443 3.85 -10.25 -2.59
N ALA A 444 2.73 -10.99 -2.64
CA ALA A 444 2.77 -12.42 -2.97
C ALA A 444 3.36 -12.68 -4.36
N MET A 445 3.03 -11.86 -5.35
CA MET A 445 3.57 -11.97 -6.70
C MET A 445 5.04 -11.55 -6.78
N PHE A 446 5.39 -10.35 -6.29
CA PHE A 446 6.74 -9.80 -6.36
C PHE A 446 7.72 -10.59 -5.50
N ASN A 447 7.33 -11.08 -4.32
CA ASN A 447 8.23 -11.86 -3.46
C ASN A 447 8.62 -13.21 -4.06
N MET A 448 7.90 -13.71 -5.06
CA MET A 448 8.22 -14.98 -5.72
C MET A 448 9.05 -14.85 -7.00
N VAL A 449 9.48 -13.64 -7.36
CA VAL A 449 10.45 -13.46 -8.43
C VAL A 449 11.85 -13.88 -7.97
N GLY A 450 12.65 -14.44 -8.88
CA GLY A 450 13.98 -14.96 -8.57
C GLY A 450 15.08 -13.91 -8.39
N LEU A 451 14.91 -12.95 -7.48
CA LEU A 451 15.94 -11.96 -7.14
C LEU A 451 16.36 -12.09 -5.66
N PRO A 452 17.65 -11.88 -5.31
CA PRO A 452 18.18 -12.17 -3.97
C PRO A 452 17.49 -11.51 -2.78
N VAL A 453 16.81 -10.39 -3.00
CA VAL A 453 16.08 -9.64 -1.95
C VAL A 453 14.75 -10.30 -1.60
N PHE A 454 14.23 -11.17 -2.47
CA PHE A 454 12.93 -11.80 -2.35
C PHE A 454 13.00 -13.30 -2.02
N ASP A 455 11.96 -13.82 -1.40
CA ASP A 455 11.84 -15.25 -1.03
C ASP A 455 11.96 -16.21 -2.22
N GLY A 456 11.49 -15.79 -3.39
CA GLY A 456 11.52 -16.56 -4.62
C GLY A 456 12.92 -17.02 -5.01
N ASP A 457 13.97 -16.26 -4.66
CA ASP A 457 15.35 -16.67 -4.89
C ASP A 457 15.72 -17.93 -4.08
N ARG A 458 15.24 -18.05 -2.84
CA ARG A 458 15.44 -19.25 -2.00
C ARG A 458 14.69 -20.44 -2.58
N VAL A 459 13.45 -20.24 -3.03
CA VAL A 459 12.65 -21.30 -3.64
C VAL A 459 13.30 -21.80 -4.94
N ILE A 460 13.76 -20.89 -5.80
CA ILE A 460 14.44 -21.24 -7.06
C ILE A 460 15.77 -21.95 -6.80
N LYS A 461 16.56 -21.53 -5.80
CA LYS A 461 17.77 -22.25 -5.36
C LYS A 461 17.46 -23.69 -4.98
N GLU A 462 16.42 -23.92 -4.18
CA GLU A 462 16.03 -25.28 -3.77
C GLU A 462 15.52 -26.12 -4.95
N LEU A 463 14.79 -25.52 -5.90
CA LEU A 463 14.37 -26.20 -7.13
C LEU A 463 15.57 -26.61 -8.01
N ILE A 464 16.57 -25.73 -8.16
CA ILE A 464 17.81 -26.04 -8.88
C ILE A 464 18.58 -27.15 -8.16
N ASN A 465 18.68 -27.09 -6.83
CA ASN A 465 19.32 -28.13 -6.02
C ASN A 465 18.59 -29.48 -6.12
N TRP A 466 17.28 -29.47 -6.32
CA TRP A 466 16.50 -30.68 -6.55
C TRP A 466 16.68 -31.24 -7.97
N GLY A 467 16.64 -30.38 -8.99
CA GLY A 467 16.74 -30.80 -10.40
C GLY A 467 18.14 -31.20 -10.85
N VAL A 468 19.19 -30.47 -10.42
CA VAL A 468 20.59 -30.76 -10.78
C VAL A 468 21.22 -31.80 -9.85
N GLY A 469 20.71 -31.93 -8.62
CA GLY A 469 21.27 -32.80 -7.60
C GLY A 469 22.56 -32.24 -6.96
N GLU A 470 23.02 -32.90 -5.90
CA GLU A 470 24.22 -32.52 -5.13
C GLU A 470 25.26 -33.65 -5.22
N ASN A 471 26.52 -33.30 -5.50
CA ASN A 471 27.59 -34.28 -5.58
C ASN A 471 28.85 -33.77 -4.86
N TYR A 472 29.04 -34.17 -3.62
CA TYR A 472 30.13 -33.71 -2.75
C TYR A 472 31.40 -34.55 -2.86
N ASN A 473 31.81 -34.92 -4.07
CA ASN A 473 32.99 -35.76 -4.32
C ASN A 473 34.27 -34.96 -4.62
N LYS A 474 34.18 -33.62 -4.71
CA LYS A 474 35.30 -32.76 -5.11
C LYS A 474 35.93 -32.08 -3.91
N LYS A 475 37.19 -32.40 -3.61
CA LYS A 475 37.97 -31.71 -2.57
C LYS A 475 38.45 -30.35 -3.08
N LYS A 476 38.33 -29.32 -2.25
CA LYS A 476 38.85 -27.97 -2.49
C LYS A 476 39.48 -27.43 -1.21
N THR A 477 40.34 -26.44 -1.35
CA THR A 477 40.94 -25.70 -0.23
C THR A 477 40.38 -24.28 -0.19
N LYS A 478 40.12 -23.77 1.00
CA LYS A 478 39.72 -22.37 1.24
C LYS A 478 40.45 -21.82 2.46
N GLN A 479 40.53 -20.49 2.53
CA GLN A 479 41.05 -19.78 3.67
C GLN A 479 40.02 -18.76 4.13
N ASP A 480 39.64 -18.83 5.40
CA ASP A 480 38.78 -17.85 6.05
C ASP A 480 39.58 -17.00 7.04
N THR A 481 39.18 -15.75 7.20
CA THR A 481 39.79 -14.81 8.16
C THR A 481 38.75 -14.41 9.19
N PHE A 482 39.08 -14.57 10.45
CA PHE A 482 38.27 -14.21 11.61
C PHE A 482 38.97 -13.12 12.43
N GLU A 483 38.20 -12.38 13.20
CA GLU A 483 38.71 -11.50 14.23
C GLU A 483 38.57 -12.21 15.58
N PHE A 484 39.63 -12.19 16.38
CA PHE A 484 39.63 -12.83 17.69
C PHE A 484 38.81 -11.99 18.66
N GLU A 485 37.68 -12.55 19.08
CA GLU A 485 36.85 -12.04 20.18
C GLU A 485 36.98 -13.02 21.36
N LYS A 486 37.16 -12.47 22.57
CA LYS A 486 37.26 -13.30 23.77
C LYS A 486 35.85 -13.68 24.21
N GLU A 487 35.48 -14.96 24.05
CA GLU A 487 34.16 -15.44 24.49
C GLU A 487 34.04 -15.34 26.03
N GLU A 488 32.88 -14.89 26.53
CA GLU A 488 32.58 -14.80 27.97
C GLU A 488 32.46 -16.18 28.63
N GLU A 489 32.10 -17.22 27.88
CA GLU A 489 31.97 -18.59 28.35
C GLU A 489 32.56 -19.60 27.35
N GLY A 490 33.71 -20.19 27.70
CA GLY A 490 34.31 -21.31 26.98
C GLY A 490 35.35 -20.93 25.91
N PRO A 491 35.95 -21.94 25.25
CA PRO A 491 36.96 -21.76 24.21
C PRO A 491 36.34 -21.20 22.91
N PRO A 492 37.02 -20.25 22.24
CA PRO A 492 36.46 -19.54 21.10
C PRO A 492 36.18 -20.48 19.92
N LYS A 493 35.02 -20.29 19.28
CA LYS A 493 34.57 -21.12 18.15
C LYS A 493 34.55 -20.30 16.85
N LEU A 494 35.32 -20.77 15.88
CA LEU A 494 35.40 -20.17 14.55
C LEU A 494 34.54 -20.95 13.56
N GLU A 495 33.44 -20.34 13.15
CA GLU A 495 32.49 -20.89 12.18
C GLU A 495 33.02 -20.75 10.73
N LEU A 496 33.51 -21.85 10.14
CA LEU A 496 34.06 -21.83 8.78
C LEU A 496 32.98 -21.58 7.72
N SER A 497 33.33 -20.91 6.64
CA SER A 497 32.37 -20.49 5.60
C SER A 497 31.84 -21.64 4.75
N GLU A 498 32.56 -22.76 4.64
CA GLU A 498 32.12 -23.96 3.93
C GLU A 498 31.72 -25.09 4.89
N TYR A 499 30.87 -25.98 4.39
CA TYR A 499 30.44 -27.19 5.09
C TYR A 499 31.35 -28.37 4.75
N ARG A 500 31.31 -29.43 5.58
CA ARG A 500 32.03 -30.69 5.33
C ARG A 500 33.54 -30.50 5.21
N VAL A 501 34.10 -29.82 6.20
CA VAL A 501 35.53 -29.62 6.34
C VAL A 501 36.15 -30.93 6.80
N GLU A 502 37.06 -31.48 6.01
CA GLU A 502 37.71 -32.75 6.33
C GLU A 502 38.99 -32.55 7.15
N LYS A 503 39.72 -31.47 6.85
CA LYS A 503 41.03 -31.22 7.44
C LYS A 503 41.32 -29.73 7.53
N ILE A 504 41.94 -29.30 8.62
CA ILE A 504 42.60 -28.00 8.71
C ILE A 504 44.03 -28.12 8.18
N ASN A 505 44.41 -27.24 7.26
CA ASN A 505 45.75 -27.20 6.69
C ASN A 505 46.69 -26.32 7.52
N SER A 506 46.19 -25.17 8.01
CA SER A 506 46.94 -24.31 8.92
C SER A 506 46.02 -23.28 9.58
N ILE A 507 46.37 -22.87 10.81
CA ILE A 507 45.79 -21.71 11.47
C ILE A 507 46.92 -20.72 11.74
N LYS A 508 46.82 -19.52 11.20
CA LYS A 508 47.78 -18.43 11.40
C LYS A 508 47.14 -17.30 12.16
N ILE A 509 47.72 -16.89 13.28
CA ILE A 509 47.27 -15.74 14.05
C ILE A 509 48.21 -14.57 13.77
N THR A 510 47.65 -13.47 13.29
CA THR A 510 48.34 -12.19 13.14
C THR A 510 47.92 -11.28 14.28
N MET A 511 48.85 -11.00 15.19
CA MET A 511 48.61 -10.18 16.37
C MET A 511 48.30 -8.73 15.97
N LYS A 512 47.29 -8.13 16.61
CA LYS A 512 47.05 -6.68 16.52
C LYS A 512 48.17 -5.98 17.28
N LYS A 513 48.99 -5.16 16.61
CA LYS A 513 49.96 -4.29 17.31
C LYS A 513 49.19 -3.16 18.01
N ALA A 514 49.53 -2.89 19.27
CA ALA A 514 49.22 -1.61 19.89
C ALA A 514 49.90 -0.52 19.03
N GLU A 515 49.21 0.59 18.78
CA GLU A 515 49.72 1.72 18.00
C GLU A 515 50.93 2.37 18.70
N GLU A 516 52.10 1.76 18.61
CA GLU A 516 53.37 2.37 18.99
C GLU A 516 54.51 1.68 18.20
N GLU A 517 55.16 2.50 17.37
CA GLU A 517 56.47 2.29 16.72
C GLU A 517 56.61 1.19 15.64
N GLY A 518 56.42 1.61 14.38
CA GLY A 518 57.53 1.69 13.41
C GLY A 518 58.34 0.44 13.03
N SER A 519 57.89 -0.79 13.26
CA SER A 519 58.59 -2.01 12.77
C SER A 519 57.72 -2.90 11.87
N ASN A 520 58.20 -3.15 10.66
CA ASN A 520 57.60 -4.00 9.62
C ASN A 520 57.87 -5.51 9.84
N HIS A 521 57.79 -5.98 11.08
CA HIS A 521 57.72 -7.42 11.36
C HIS A 521 56.33 -7.75 11.88
N THR A 522 55.57 -8.49 11.07
CA THR A 522 54.31 -9.13 11.44
C THR A 522 54.63 -10.40 12.20
N ASP A 523 54.37 -10.43 13.51
CA ASP A 523 54.46 -11.67 14.28
C ASP A 523 53.29 -12.57 13.88
N GLU A 524 53.53 -13.45 12.91
CA GLU A 524 52.62 -14.52 12.53
C GLU A 524 52.90 -15.75 13.40
N ILE A 525 51.91 -16.17 14.17
CA ILE A 525 51.98 -17.39 14.98
C ILE A 525 51.23 -18.50 14.24
N LEU A 526 51.92 -19.60 13.92
CA LEU A 526 51.27 -20.82 13.45
C LEU A 526 50.76 -21.60 14.66
N LEU A 527 49.47 -21.91 14.69
CA LEU A 527 48.87 -22.68 15.78
C LEU A 527 49.15 -24.18 15.60
N ASP A 528 49.63 -24.82 16.66
CA ASP A 528 49.80 -26.28 16.72
C ASP A 528 48.44 -27.01 16.67
N GLU A 529 48.41 -28.21 16.07
CA GLU A 529 47.25 -29.09 15.99
C GLU A 529 46.69 -29.48 17.36
N ALA A 530 47.52 -29.47 18.41
CA ALA A 530 47.07 -29.71 19.78
C ALA A 530 46.17 -28.59 20.36
N ASN A 531 46.21 -27.38 19.78
CA ASN A 531 45.52 -26.20 20.29
C ASN A 531 44.19 -25.91 19.56
N TYR A 532 43.73 -26.82 18.71
CA TYR A 532 42.42 -26.69 18.09
C TYR A 532 41.78 -28.05 17.81
N SER A 533 40.45 -28.07 17.78
CA SER A 533 39.66 -29.23 17.42
C SER A 533 38.60 -28.87 16.40
N LEU A 534 38.42 -29.74 15.41
CA LEU A 534 37.38 -29.59 14.40
C LEU A 534 36.10 -30.27 14.90
N ILE A 535 35.01 -29.50 15.03
CA ILE A 535 33.76 -29.97 15.63
C ILE A 535 32.56 -29.73 14.71
N ASP A 536 31.55 -30.59 14.85
CA ASP A 536 30.23 -30.41 14.25
C ASP A 536 29.32 -29.68 15.25
N THR A 537 29.23 -28.36 15.12
CA THR A 537 28.30 -27.56 15.93
C THR A 537 26.87 -27.56 15.40
N ILE A 538 26.68 -27.90 14.12
CA ILE A 538 25.38 -27.87 13.46
C ILE A 538 24.58 -29.14 13.83
N GLY A 539 25.27 -30.26 14.02
CA GLY A 539 24.70 -31.58 14.27
C GLY A 539 24.19 -32.24 13.00
N ASP A 540 24.82 -31.98 11.86
CA ASP A 540 24.46 -32.55 10.56
C ASP A 540 25.35 -33.73 10.13
N GLY A 541 26.28 -34.13 11.02
CA GLY A 541 27.23 -35.21 10.80
C GLY A 541 28.51 -34.76 10.11
N TYR A 542 28.66 -33.46 9.84
CA TYR A 542 29.82 -32.89 9.18
C TYR A 542 30.46 -31.78 10.01
N THR A 543 31.78 -31.83 10.10
CA THR A 543 32.58 -30.80 10.75
C THR A 543 32.60 -29.51 9.94
N SER A 544 32.42 -28.38 10.62
CA SER A 544 32.39 -27.04 9.98
C SER A 544 32.84 -25.91 10.91
N THR A 545 33.33 -26.24 12.10
CA THR A 545 33.68 -25.24 13.12
C THR A 545 34.99 -25.64 13.78
N VAL A 546 35.89 -24.67 13.92
CA VAL A 546 37.15 -24.86 14.65
C VAL A 546 36.97 -24.33 16.06
N LYS A 547 37.13 -25.20 17.05
CA LYS A 547 37.21 -24.84 18.45
C LYS A 547 38.67 -24.61 18.79
N LEU A 548 39.01 -23.41 19.26
CA LEU A 548 40.37 -23.05 19.64
C LEU A 548 40.58 -23.39 21.12
N ASP A 549 41.38 -24.42 21.38
CA ASP A 549 41.72 -24.88 22.73
C ASP A 549 43.01 -24.16 23.18
N LEU A 550 42.92 -22.84 23.34
CA LEU A 550 44.04 -21.98 23.72
C LEU A 550 44.33 -22.07 25.23
N PRO A 551 45.60 -22.05 25.67
CA PRO A 551 45.95 -21.96 27.09
C PRO A 551 45.40 -20.67 27.73
N GLU A 552 45.01 -20.73 29.01
CA GLU A 552 44.47 -19.58 29.77
C GLU A 552 45.44 -18.38 29.81
N GLU A 553 46.74 -18.61 29.63
CA GLU A 553 47.80 -17.59 29.59
C GLU A 553 48.10 -17.03 28.18
N SER A 554 47.27 -17.34 27.17
CA SER A 554 47.50 -16.87 25.80
C SER A 554 47.41 -15.34 25.69
N LYS A 555 48.50 -14.69 25.24
CA LYS A 555 48.60 -13.22 25.07
C LYS A 555 47.88 -12.68 23.82
N ILE A 556 46.91 -13.39 23.27
CA ILE A 556 46.22 -12.98 22.04
C ILE A 556 45.30 -11.80 22.38
N GLN A 557 45.54 -10.66 21.72
CA GLN A 557 44.76 -9.45 21.94
C GLN A 557 43.44 -9.52 21.17
N GLU A 558 42.38 -8.96 21.77
CA GLU A 558 41.08 -8.77 21.11
C GLU A 558 41.26 -7.93 19.83
N GLY A 559 40.72 -8.42 18.72
CA GLY A 559 40.93 -7.84 17.39
C GLY A 559 42.11 -8.39 16.60
N SER A 560 42.82 -9.41 17.09
CA SER A 560 43.85 -10.13 16.31
C SER A 560 43.20 -10.93 15.17
N LYS A 561 43.85 -11.03 14.02
CA LYS A 561 43.31 -11.75 12.86
C LYS A 561 43.70 -13.22 12.88
N ILE A 562 42.73 -14.10 12.71
CA ILE A 562 42.93 -15.55 12.65
C ILE A 562 42.61 -16.04 11.24
N ASN A 563 43.62 -16.51 10.54
CA ASN A 563 43.52 -17.07 9.20
C ASN A 563 43.48 -18.59 9.28
N VAL A 564 42.35 -19.20 8.95
CA VAL A 564 42.17 -20.65 8.95
C VAL A 564 42.14 -21.15 7.51
N SER A 565 43.14 -21.95 7.10
CA SER A 565 43.18 -22.65 5.82
C SER A 565 42.75 -24.10 6.01
N TYR A 566 41.84 -24.58 5.17
CA TYR A 566 41.22 -25.91 5.35
C TYR A 566 40.79 -26.55 4.03
N GLU A 567 40.70 -27.88 4.03
CA GLU A 567 40.17 -28.71 2.95
C GLU A 567 38.73 -29.12 3.25
N TYR A 568 37.86 -29.00 2.24
CA TYR A 568 36.44 -29.32 2.34
C TYR A 568 35.92 -30.04 1.11
N CYS A 569 34.85 -30.80 1.30
CA CYS A 569 34.11 -31.44 0.21
C CYS A 569 33.16 -30.43 -0.45
N ALA A 570 33.51 -29.98 -1.64
CA ALA A 570 32.70 -29.10 -2.46
C ALA A 570 31.74 -29.88 -3.35
N ASP A 571 30.57 -29.29 -3.62
CA ASP A 571 29.64 -29.80 -4.61
C ASP A 571 30.21 -29.62 -6.03
N ALA A 572 30.43 -30.73 -6.75
CA ALA A 572 30.91 -30.73 -8.12
C ALA A 572 29.93 -30.01 -9.07
N ASN A 573 28.64 -30.02 -8.75
CA ASN A 573 27.59 -29.38 -9.54
C ASN A 573 27.41 -27.89 -9.22
N GLU A 574 28.10 -27.36 -8.20
CA GLU A 574 27.97 -25.97 -7.73
C GLU A 574 28.12 -24.94 -8.87
N LYS A 575 29.07 -25.18 -9.79
CA LYS A 575 29.31 -24.28 -10.94
C LYS A 575 28.10 -24.23 -11.88
N VAL A 576 27.51 -25.39 -12.19
CA VAL A 576 26.33 -25.49 -13.07
C VAL A 576 25.13 -24.81 -12.41
N LYS A 577 24.91 -25.07 -11.11
CA LYS A 577 23.83 -24.44 -10.34
C LYS A 577 23.95 -22.92 -10.31
N LYS A 578 25.16 -22.38 -10.08
CA LYS A 578 25.43 -20.93 -10.09
C LYS A 578 25.16 -20.32 -11.47
N ILE A 579 25.52 -21.00 -12.56
CA ILE A 579 25.23 -20.52 -13.92
C ILE A 579 23.71 -20.43 -14.15
N ILE A 580 22.97 -21.48 -13.82
CA ILE A 580 21.50 -21.51 -13.98
C ILE A 580 20.84 -20.42 -13.14
N LEU A 581 21.21 -20.32 -11.86
CA LEU A 581 20.65 -19.33 -10.93
C LEU A 581 20.92 -17.90 -11.41
N ASN A 582 22.14 -17.61 -11.83
CA ASN A 582 22.49 -16.27 -12.32
C ASN A 582 21.79 -15.95 -13.63
N ALA A 583 21.60 -16.92 -14.54
CA ALA A 583 20.81 -16.72 -15.75
C ALA A 583 19.36 -16.35 -15.43
N ILE A 584 18.72 -17.05 -14.49
CA ILE A 584 17.37 -16.74 -14.03
C ILE A 584 17.31 -15.35 -13.39
N ARG A 585 18.26 -15.00 -12.52
CA ARG A 585 18.31 -13.67 -11.89
C ARG A 585 18.44 -12.55 -12.90
N ILE A 586 19.33 -12.69 -13.89
CA ILE A 586 19.52 -11.70 -14.96
C ILE A 586 18.25 -11.56 -15.79
N PHE A 587 17.66 -12.67 -16.22
CA PHE A 587 16.39 -12.66 -16.95
C PHE A 587 15.27 -11.97 -16.17
N THR A 588 15.14 -12.32 -14.89
CA THR A 588 14.15 -11.71 -13.97
C THR A 588 14.36 -10.22 -13.83
N LEU A 589 15.62 -9.80 -13.61
CA LEU A 589 15.99 -8.39 -13.48
C LEU A 589 15.64 -7.61 -14.75
N ILE A 590 15.98 -8.14 -15.92
CA ILE A 590 15.69 -7.50 -17.22
C ILE A 590 14.18 -7.30 -17.39
N ILE A 591 13.37 -8.31 -17.10
CA ILE A 591 11.92 -8.21 -17.32
C ILE A 591 11.29 -7.28 -16.28
N VAL A 592 11.59 -7.45 -14.99
CA VAL A 592 10.97 -6.61 -13.93
C VAL A 592 11.41 -5.15 -14.06
N LEU A 593 12.72 -4.88 -14.17
CA LEU A 593 13.23 -3.53 -14.33
C LEU A 593 12.82 -2.94 -15.69
N GLY A 594 12.81 -3.76 -16.72
CA GLY A 594 12.36 -3.39 -18.06
C GLY A 594 10.90 -2.94 -18.09
N ASN A 595 10.00 -3.61 -17.35
CA ASN A 595 8.62 -3.17 -17.19
C ASN A 595 8.53 -1.77 -16.59
N PHE A 596 9.28 -1.51 -15.52
CA PHE A 596 9.30 -0.21 -14.86
C PHE A 596 9.87 0.89 -15.78
N ILE A 597 11.04 0.64 -16.39
CA ILE A 597 11.69 1.59 -17.30
C ILE A 597 10.82 1.88 -18.51
N LEU A 598 10.24 0.85 -19.14
CA LEU A 598 9.35 1.06 -20.30
C LEU A 598 8.07 1.78 -19.91
N SER A 599 7.47 1.47 -18.76
CA SER A 599 6.32 2.22 -18.24
C SER A 599 6.67 3.70 -18.08
N PHE A 600 7.82 3.99 -17.50
CA PHE A 600 8.31 5.36 -17.33
C PHE A 600 8.56 6.07 -18.67
N ILE A 601 9.26 5.44 -19.61
CA ILE A 601 9.57 6.01 -20.93
C ILE A 601 8.30 6.26 -21.74
N ARG A 602 7.30 5.35 -21.67
CA ARG A 602 6.09 5.43 -22.49
C ARG A 602 5.08 6.46 -21.97
N PHE A 603 4.97 6.63 -20.66
CA PHE A 603 3.87 7.39 -20.04
C PHE A 603 4.32 8.63 -19.26
N GLY A 604 5.61 8.76 -18.94
CA GLY A 604 6.16 9.92 -18.21
C GLY A 604 5.68 10.05 -16.77
N PHE A 605 6.15 11.09 -16.06
CA PHE A 605 5.85 11.30 -14.63
C PHE A 605 4.37 11.62 -14.34
N ASN A 606 3.67 12.29 -15.25
CA ASN A 606 2.30 12.78 -14.97
C ASN A 606 1.26 11.65 -14.84
N LEU A 607 1.55 10.46 -15.34
CA LEU A 607 0.70 9.26 -15.21
C LEU A 607 1.18 8.32 -14.08
N PHE A 608 2.29 8.64 -13.42
CA PHE A 608 2.78 7.90 -12.25
C PHE A 608 2.13 8.35 -10.95
N TRP A 609 1.48 9.50 -10.94
CA TRP A 609 0.62 9.93 -9.85
C TRP A 609 -0.72 9.20 -9.99
N LEU A 610 -0.96 8.21 -9.13
CA LEU A 610 -2.32 7.71 -8.88
C LEU A 610 -3.03 8.81 -8.07
N PRO A 611 -3.99 9.56 -8.66
CA PRO A 611 -4.79 10.50 -7.89
C PRO A 611 -5.68 9.79 -6.87
#